data_AF-W1WHN7-F1
#
_entry.id   AF-W1WHN7-F1
#
_cell.length_a   1.000
_cell.length_b   1.000
_cell.length_c   1.000
_cell.angle_alpha   90.00
_cell.angle_beta   90.00
_cell.angle_gamma   90.00
#
_symmetry.space_group_name_H-M   'P 1'
#
loop_
_entity.id
_entity.type
_entity.pdbx_description
1 polymer ?
#
loop_
_entity_poly.entity_id
_entity_poly.type
_entity_poly.pdbx_seq_one_letter_code
_entity_poly.pdbx_strand_id
1 'polypeptide(L)'
;MYYFINCLRALAAVLITNAHYTNVYPISIIANGGLLGDILFFAVSGYCLYNIRLSLWKWYKKRISRIYPSVIIVTVVYILGKFYYCNGIKTLFYLLIYPTKYHFVASIMILYIIYYFAIILSKKYSNITIDRVFLLTLIIQFIVYVSIYDKSHYHIDSVYEPMVRFLFFEAMLIGAKFNESKYLYLNKKEDKGLLKIIVPFIIYFASKLVFSKYQNISMYQILNQYIILILMFYIFRYFISLEDKIKQLPKYIYKFIKLLSDITLEIYLVQSVIIAQFENYAFPINFIVITSIILGSAYLVYIIKNKFFNIIDHLH
;
A
#
# COMPACT_ATOMS: atom_id res chain seq x y z
N MET A 1 -0.61 5.53 -18.45
CA MET A 1 -0.20 5.71 -17.04
C MET A 1 1.28 6.09 -17.04
N TYR A 2 1.71 7.03 -16.20
CA TYR A 2 3.13 7.42 -16.14
C TYR A 2 4.02 6.24 -15.73
N TYR A 3 5.26 6.23 -16.20
CA TYR A 3 6.22 5.16 -15.95
C TYR A 3 6.62 5.12 -14.47
N PHE A 4 6.83 6.27 -13.84
CA PHE A 4 7.19 6.36 -12.42
C PHE A 4 6.12 5.74 -11.50
N ILE A 5 4.84 5.81 -11.87
CA ILE A 5 3.76 5.18 -11.10
C ILE A 5 3.89 3.66 -11.09
N ASN A 6 4.31 3.04 -12.20
CA ASN A 6 4.58 1.61 -12.24
C ASN A 6 5.77 1.24 -11.34
N CYS A 7 6.81 2.05 -11.33
CA CYS A 7 7.95 1.86 -10.43
C CYS A 7 7.55 1.94 -8.96
N LEU A 8 6.74 2.94 -8.58
CA LEU A 8 6.27 3.09 -7.20
C LEU A 8 5.36 1.94 -6.76
N ARG A 9 4.49 1.42 -7.65
CA ARG A 9 3.65 0.23 -7.34
C ARG A 9 4.49 -1.03 -7.19
N ALA A 10 5.46 -1.24 -8.08
CA ALA A 10 6.38 -2.36 -7.97
C ALA A 10 7.22 -2.27 -6.69
N LEU A 11 7.72 -1.09 -6.34
CA LEU A 11 8.45 -0.85 -5.10
C LEU A 11 7.58 -1.12 -3.87
N ALA A 12 6.32 -0.67 -3.87
CA ALA A 12 5.37 -0.99 -2.81
C ALA A 12 5.20 -2.50 -2.65
N ALA A 13 4.99 -3.23 -3.75
CA ALA A 13 4.88 -4.69 -3.73
C ALA A 13 6.12 -5.35 -3.10
N VAL A 14 7.31 -4.95 -3.53
CA VAL A 14 8.58 -5.49 -3.03
C VAL A 14 8.74 -5.21 -1.53
N LEU A 15 8.47 -3.98 -1.07
CA LEU A 15 8.60 -3.61 0.34
C LEU A 15 7.59 -4.34 1.24
N ILE A 16 6.35 -4.47 0.79
CA ILE A 16 5.31 -5.23 1.51
C ILE A 16 5.72 -6.69 1.63
N THR A 17 6.12 -7.33 0.53
CA THR A 17 6.53 -8.74 0.56
C THR A 17 7.79 -8.97 1.38
N ASN A 18 8.79 -8.09 1.26
CA ASN A 18 10.02 -8.16 2.05
C ASN A 18 9.75 -8.14 3.55
N ALA A 19 8.77 -7.35 4.00
CA ALA A 19 8.41 -7.28 5.42
C ALA A 19 7.83 -8.58 6.00
N HIS A 20 7.36 -9.50 5.15
CA HIS A 20 6.88 -10.82 5.56
C HIS A 20 7.98 -11.90 5.58
N TYR A 21 9.21 -11.58 5.19
CA TYR A 21 10.32 -12.53 5.14
C TYR A 21 11.08 -12.69 6.47
N THR A 22 10.43 -12.44 7.60
CA THR A 22 11.02 -12.45 8.95
C THR A 22 11.71 -13.78 9.27
N ASN A 23 11.10 -14.90 8.89
CA ASN A 23 11.64 -16.25 9.08
C ASN A 23 12.38 -16.79 7.85
N VAL A 24 12.44 -16.01 6.75
CA VAL A 24 13.09 -16.41 5.51
C VAL A 24 14.55 -15.97 5.51
N TYR A 25 14.82 -14.74 5.97
CA TYR A 25 16.18 -14.22 6.07
C TYR A 25 16.93 -14.78 7.28
N PRO A 26 18.27 -14.94 7.19
CA PRO A 26 19.09 -15.31 8.34
C PRO A 26 19.10 -14.22 9.42
N ILE A 27 18.80 -12.98 9.04
CA ILE A 27 18.70 -11.83 9.95
C ILE A 27 17.33 -11.18 9.76
N SER A 28 16.45 -11.35 10.75
CA SER A 28 15.05 -10.91 10.68
C SER A 28 14.88 -9.39 10.50
N ILE A 29 15.87 -8.58 10.90
CA ILE A 29 15.83 -7.12 10.75
C ILE A 29 15.79 -6.67 9.28
N ILE A 30 16.19 -7.53 8.34
CA ILE A 30 16.13 -7.24 6.90
C ILE A 30 14.67 -7.29 6.42
N ALA A 31 13.83 -8.11 7.06
CA ALA A 31 12.40 -8.22 6.78
C ALA A 31 11.63 -7.04 7.37
N ASN A 32 11.78 -5.88 6.74
CA ASN A 32 11.18 -4.63 7.16
C ASN A 32 10.66 -3.82 5.96
N GLY A 33 9.99 -2.70 6.25
CA GLY A 33 9.52 -1.76 5.21
C GLY A 33 8.07 -1.94 4.77
N GLY A 34 7.31 -2.85 5.41
CA GLY A 34 5.92 -3.15 5.03
C GLY A 34 5.02 -1.91 5.08
N LEU A 35 5.07 -1.17 6.19
CA LEU A 35 4.30 0.07 6.34
C LEU A 35 4.69 1.14 5.29
N LEU A 36 5.98 1.27 4.99
CA LEU A 36 6.46 2.15 3.92
C LEU A 36 5.89 1.74 2.55
N GLY A 37 5.87 0.44 2.28
CA GLY A 37 5.25 -0.12 1.07
C GLY A 37 3.75 0.14 1.01
N ASP A 38 3.03 -0.03 2.12
CA ASP A 38 1.61 0.24 2.22
C ASP A 38 1.30 1.71 1.91
N ILE A 39 1.95 2.66 2.59
CA ILE A 39 1.72 4.09 2.35
C ILE A 39 2.11 4.50 0.93
N LEU A 40 3.14 3.88 0.32
CA LEU A 40 3.47 4.11 -1.09
C LEU A 40 2.35 3.64 -2.02
N PHE A 41 1.73 2.49 -1.74
CA PHE A 41 0.58 2.02 -2.51
C PHE A 41 -0.61 2.96 -2.35
N PHE A 42 -0.91 3.40 -1.12
CA PHE A 42 -1.98 4.37 -0.86
C PHE A 42 -1.73 5.71 -1.57
N ALA A 43 -0.51 6.23 -1.55
CA ALA A 43 -0.14 7.43 -2.29
C ALA A 43 -0.31 7.25 -3.80
N VAL A 44 0.14 6.13 -4.37
CA VAL A 44 -0.10 5.85 -5.79
C VAL A 44 -1.60 5.76 -6.11
N SER A 45 -2.38 5.15 -5.22
CA SER A 45 -3.84 5.06 -5.38
C SER A 45 -4.46 6.45 -5.39
N GLY A 46 -4.10 7.33 -4.45
CA GLY A 46 -4.52 8.74 -4.44
C GLY A 46 -4.18 9.45 -5.74
N TYR A 47 -2.93 9.36 -6.20
CA TYR A 47 -2.49 9.95 -7.46
C TYR A 47 -3.33 9.48 -8.65
N CYS A 48 -3.55 8.17 -8.79
CA CYS A 48 -4.30 7.61 -9.92
C CYS A 48 -5.79 7.96 -9.89
N LEU A 49 -6.33 8.24 -8.69
CA LEU A 49 -7.76 8.43 -8.46
C LEU A 49 -8.19 9.90 -8.37
N TYR A 50 -7.26 10.85 -8.42
CA TYR A 50 -7.55 12.28 -8.34
C TYR A 50 -8.62 12.76 -9.35
N ASN A 51 -8.60 12.23 -10.58
CA ASN A 51 -9.50 12.67 -11.65
C ASN A 51 -10.85 11.92 -11.64
N ILE A 52 -11.63 12.12 -10.58
CA ILE A 52 -12.99 11.58 -10.43
C ILE A 52 -13.97 12.33 -11.35
N ARG A 53 -14.70 11.57 -12.18
CA ARG A 53 -15.74 12.08 -13.11
C ARG A 53 -17.09 11.37 -12.98
N LEU A 54 -17.15 10.30 -12.19
CA LEU A 54 -18.32 9.45 -12.04
C LEU A 54 -19.02 9.75 -10.72
N SER A 55 -20.32 9.47 -10.63
CA SER A 55 -21.04 9.46 -9.36
C SER A 55 -20.46 8.42 -8.41
N LEU A 56 -20.64 8.62 -7.09
CA LEU A 56 -20.08 7.78 -6.03
C LEU A 56 -20.30 6.29 -6.31
N TRP A 57 -21.55 5.88 -6.60
CA TRP A 57 -21.85 4.47 -6.83
C TRP A 57 -21.18 3.87 -8.06
N LYS A 58 -21.21 4.58 -9.19
CA LYS A 58 -20.55 4.11 -10.42
C LYS A 58 -19.03 4.06 -10.23
N TRP A 59 -18.46 5.03 -9.53
CA TRP A 59 -17.03 5.09 -9.22
C TRP A 59 -16.61 3.95 -8.28
N TYR A 60 -17.35 3.73 -7.20
CA TYR A 60 -17.04 2.72 -6.18
C TYR A 60 -17.24 1.29 -6.71
N LYS A 61 -18.28 1.04 -7.52
CA LYS A 61 -18.48 -0.25 -8.21
C LYS A 61 -17.27 -0.65 -9.05
N LYS A 62 -16.63 0.30 -9.75
CA LYS A 62 -15.38 0.06 -10.50
C LYS A 62 -14.19 -0.30 -9.61
N ARG A 63 -14.19 0.07 -8.32
CA ARG A 63 -13.14 -0.31 -7.35
C ARG A 63 -13.39 -1.71 -6.81
N ILE A 64 -14.64 -2.01 -6.46
CA ILE A 64 -15.07 -3.36 -6.09
C ILE A 64 -14.72 -4.34 -7.21
N SER A 65 -15.12 -4.06 -8.45
CA SER A 65 -14.83 -4.94 -9.59
C SER A 65 -13.33 -5.09 -9.84
N ARG A 66 -12.51 -4.08 -9.53
CA ARG A 66 -11.06 -4.20 -9.70
C ARG A 66 -10.39 -5.09 -8.64
N ILE A 67 -10.90 -5.09 -7.40
CA ILE A 67 -10.22 -5.68 -6.24
C ILE A 67 -10.81 -7.04 -5.85
N TYR A 68 -12.14 -7.14 -5.74
CA TYR A 68 -12.80 -8.31 -5.16
C TYR A 68 -12.64 -9.61 -5.96
N PRO A 69 -12.55 -9.62 -7.30
CA PRO A 69 -12.32 -10.87 -8.03
C PRO A 69 -11.04 -11.58 -7.60
N SER A 70 -9.91 -10.88 -7.47
CA SER A 70 -8.67 -11.48 -6.98
C SER A 70 -8.82 -11.98 -5.55
N VAL A 71 -9.48 -11.19 -4.68
CA VAL A 71 -9.76 -11.56 -3.29
C VAL A 71 -10.59 -12.85 -3.23
N ILE A 72 -11.66 -12.95 -4.01
CA ILE A 72 -12.54 -14.13 -4.07
C ILE A 72 -11.76 -15.34 -4.56
N ILE A 73 -11.03 -15.23 -5.67
CA ILE A 73 -10.25 -16.34 -6.23
C ILE A 73 -9.26 -16.87 -5.19
N VAL A 74 -8.46 -16.00 -4.58
CA VAL A 74 -7.44 -16.42 -3.61
C VAL A 74 -8.08 -16.98 -2.33
N THR A 75 -9.11 -16.34 -1.80
CA THR A 75 -9.82 -16.85 -0.61
C THR A 75 -10.43 -18.23 -0.85
N VAL A 76 -11.06 -18.46 -2.00
CA VAL A 76 -11.62 -19.78 -2.35
C VAL A 76 -10.53 -20.82 -2.44
N VAL A 77 -9.41 -20.52 -3.11
CA VAL A 77 -8.24 -21.43 -3.17
C VAL A 77 -7.73 -21.76 -1.76
N TYR A 78 -7.67 -20.79 -0.86
CA TYR A 78 -7.23 -21.01 0.52
C TYR A 78 -8.22 -21.79 1.38
N ILE A 79 -9.52 -21.64 1.17
CA ILE A 79 -10.54 -22.48 1.82
C ILE A 79 -10.42 -23.92 1.32
N LEU A 80 -10.33 -24.13 0.00
CA LEU A 80 -10.20 -25.46 -0.60
C LEU A 80 -8.90 -26.15 -0.19
N GLY A 81 -7.80 -25.39 -0.09
CA GLY A 81 -6.52 -25.86 0.43
C GLY A 81 -6.47 -26.04 1.95
N LYS A 82 -7.59 -25.84 2.67
CA LYS A 82 -7.70 -25.92 4.13
C LYS A 82 -6.76 -24.98 4.90
N PHE A 83 -6.27 -23.92 4.25
CA PHE A 83 -5.49 -22.87 4.91
C PHE A 83 -6.39 -21.92 5.70
N TYR A 84 -7.60 -21.66 5.21
CA TYR A 84 -8.62 -20.85 5.89
C TYR A 84 -9.84 -21.71 6.27
N TYR A 85 -10.31 -21.53 7.50
CA TYR A 85 -11.52 -22.20 8.01
C TYR A 85 -12.75 -21.31 7.80
N CYS A 86 -13.84 -21.89 7.31
CA CYS A 86 -15.12 -21.22 7.10
C CYS A 86 -16.23 -21.98 7.82
N ASN A 87 -16.54 -21.55 9.05
CA ASN A 87 -17.50 -22.24 9.93
C ASN A 87 -18.92 -21.63 9.89
N GLY A 88 -19.24 -20.84 8.87
CA GLY A 88 -20.57 -20.25 8.68
C GLY A 88 -20.57 -18.89 7.98
N ILE A 89 -21.76 -18.29 7.88
CA ILE A 89 -22.01 -17.04 7.13
C ILE A 89 -21.17 -15.86 7.65
N LYS A 90 -20.94 -15.79 8.96
CA LYS A 90 -20.15 -14.75 9.61
C LYS A 90 -18.69 -14.80 9.15
N THR A 91 -18.10 -16.00 9.14
CA THR A 91 -16.73 -16.19 8.68
C THR A 91 -16.61 -15.92 7.18
N LEU A 92 -17.61 -16.32 6.39
CA LEU A 92 -17.67 -16.01 4.96
C LEU A 92 -17.70 -14.49 4.71
N PHE A 93 -18.50 -13.74 5.49
CA PHE A 93 -18.55 -12.28 5.42
C PHE A 93 -17.17 -11.65 5.67
N TYR A 94 -16.47 -12.07 6.72
CA TYR A 94 -15.13 -11.57 7.07
C TYR A 94 -14.01 -12.03 6.14
N LEU A 95 -14.27 -13.01 5.27
CA LEU A 95 -13.30 -13.48 4.28
C LEU A 95 -13.53 -12.85 2.90
N LEU A 96 -14.79 -12.55 2.55
CA LEU A 96 -15.15 -12.11 1.20
C LEU A 96 -15.65 -10.67 1.12
N ILE A 97 -16.43 -10.19 2.08
CA ILE A 97 -17.09 -8.87 2.01
C ILE A 97 -16.27 -7.82 2.72
N TYR A 98 -15.91 -8.08 3.98
CA TYR A 98 -15.00 -7.23 4.76
C TYR A 98 -13.78 -8.07 5.13
N PRO A 99 -12.82 -8.22 4.21
CA PRO A 99 -11.76 -9.22 4.32
C PRO A 99 -10.77 -8.84 5.42
N THR A 100 -11.07 -9.22 6.66
CA THR A 100 -10.22 -8.89 7.81
C THR A 100 -8.88 -9.63 7.73
N LYS A 101 -8.81 -10.80 7.09
CA LYS A 101 -7.52 -11.45 6.78
C LYS A 101 -6.64 -10.64 5.82
N TYR A 102 -7.23 -9.72 5.07
CA TYR A 102 -6.55 -8.82 4.14
C TYR A 102 -6.74 -7.36 4.61
N HIS A 103 -6.15 -7.01 5.74
CA HIS A 103 -6.27 -5.68 6.37
C HIS A 103 -6.05 -4.50 5.41
N PHE A 104 -5.13 -4.66 4.46
CA PHE A 104 -4.88 -3.68 3.41
C PHE A 104 -6.13 -3.43 2.55
N VAL A 105 -6.78 -4.50 2.09
CA VAL A 105 -8.01 -4.46 1.28
C VAL A 105 -9.15 -3.87 2.10
N ALA A 106 -9.33 -4.30 3.33
CA ALA A 106 -10.37 -3.76 4.21
C ALA A 106 -10.22 -2.24 4.40
N SER A 107 -8.99 -1.77 4.64
CA SER A 107 -8.71 -0.34 4.83
C SER A 107 -8.90 0.47 3.55
N ILE A 108 -8.38 0.03 2.40
CA ILE A 108 -8.49 0.80 1.16
C ILE A 108 -9.93 0.93 0.66
N MET A 109 -10.78 -0.08 0.87
CA MET A 109 -12.19 -0.01 0.48
C MET A 109 -12.95 1.04 1.28
N ILE A 110 -12.71 1.14 2.60
CA ILE A 110 -13.28 2.21 3.43
C ILE A 110 -12.74 3.57 2.99
N LEU A 111 -11.41 3.68 2.84
CA LEU A 111 -10.74 4.94 2.53
C LEU A 111 -11.12 5.48 1.15
N TYR A 112 -11.48 4.63 0.19
CA TYR A 112 -12.00 5.09 -1.11
C TYR A 112 -13.26 5.95 -0.99
N ILE A 113 -14.16 5.65 -0.06
CA ILE A 113 -15.38 6.43 0.15
C ILE A 113 -15.01 7.82 0.69
N ILE A 114 -14.17 7.86 1.74
CA ILE A 114 -13.70 9.11 2.35
C ILE A 114 -12.94 9.94 1.33
N TYR A 115 -12.04 9.31 0.58
CA TYR A 115 -11.25 9.94 -0.49
C TYR A 115 -12.12 10.51 -1.61
N TYR A 116 -13.18 9.80 -2.03
CA TYR A 116 -14.12 10.31 -3.02
C TYR A 116 -14.69 11.66 -2.59
N PHE A 117 -15.19 11.77 -1.36
CA PHE A 117 -15.75 13.01 -0.85
C PHE A 117 -14.68 14.10 -0.73
N ALA A 118 -13.49 13.77 -0.21
CA ALA A 118 -12.39 14.73 -0.10
C ALA A 118 -12.06 15.39 -1.45
N ILE A 119 -11.93 14.60 -2.53
CA ILE A 119 -11.60 15.10 -3.87
C ILE A 119 -12.75 15.85 -4.53
N ILE A 120 -14.00 15.38 -4.38
CA ILE A 120 -15.16 16.06 -4.95
C ILE A 120 -15.40 17.40 -4.27
N LEU A 121 -15.32 17.45 -2.94
CA LEU A 121 -15.45 18.69 -2.18
C LEU A 121 -14.32 19.65 -2.51
N SER A 122 -13.09 19.15 -2.65
CA SER A 122 -11.95 20.04 -2.94
C SER A 122 -11.99 20.67 -4.33
N LYS A 123 -12.60 19.98 -5.29
CA LYS A 123 -12.82 20.52 -6.65
C LYS A 123 -14.02 21.46 -6.72
N LYS A 124 -15.01 21.27 -5.86
CA LYS A 124 -16.25 22.06 -5.85
C LYS A 124 -16.09 23.38 -5.09
N TYR A 125 -15.34 23.38 -3.99
CA TYR A 125 -15.27 24.51 -3.07
C TYR A 125 -13.82 24.99 -2.94
N SER A 126 -13.57 26.25 -3.30
CA SER A 126 -12.21 26.85 -3.29
C SER A 126 -11.59 26.92 -1.89
N ASN A 127 -12.40 26.97 -0.83
CA ASN A 127 -11.95 26.96 0.55
C ASN A 127 -11.61 25.55 1.08
N ILE A 128 -11.93 24.47 0.37
CA ILE A 128 -11.57 23.11 0.74
C ILE A 128 -10.44 22.67 -0.17
N THR A 129 -9.18 22.87 0.22
CA THR A 129 -8.04 22.40 -0.57
C THR A 129 -7.58 21.03 -0.07
N ILE A 130 -6.88 20.25 -0.91
CA ILE A 130 -6.27 18.97 -0.49
C ILE A 130 -5.36 19.18 0.72
N ASP A 131 -4.60 20.27 0.73
CA ASP A 131 -3.68 20.63 1.83
C ASP A 131 -4.46 20.91 3.14
N ARG A 132 -5.63 21.56 3.06
CA ARG A 132 -6.49 21.78 4.23
C ARG A 132 -7.10 20.48 4.75
N VAL A 133 -7.53 19.58 3.86
CA VAL A 133 -8.02 18.25 4.26
C VAL A 133 -6.91 17.41 4.90
N PHE A 134 -5.70 17.49 4.37
CA PHE A 134 -4.52 16.85 4.94
C PHE A 134 -4.20 17.38 6.33
N LEU A 135 -4.13 18.70 6.49
CA LEU A 135 -3.91 19.34 7.81
C LEU A 135 -5.02 19.00 8.82
N LEU A 136 -6.28 19.00 8.39
CA LEU A 136 -7.39 18.59 9.24
C LEU A 136 -7.27 17.13 9.68
N THR A 137 -6.84 16.24 8.79
CA THR A 137 -6.61 14.82 9.10
C THR A 137 -5.52 14.66 10.17
N LEU A 138 -4.38 15.36 10.02
CA LEU A 138 -3.30 15.37 11.00
C LEU A 138 -3.76 15.89 12.37
N ILE A 139 -4.56 16.96 12.39
CA ILE A 139 -5.10 17.53 13.63
C ILE A 139 -6.03 16.51 14.32
N ILE A 140 -6.93 15.88 13.58
CA ILE A 140 -7.83 14.86 14.13
C ILE A 140 -7.03 13.67 14.65
N GLN A 141 -6.07 13.17 13.87
CA GLN A 141 -5.19 12.08 14.28
C GLN A 141 -4.46 12.40 15.59
N PHE A 142 -3.88 13.60 15.69
CA PHE A 142 -3.19 14.05 16.89
C PHE A 142 -4.12 14.14 18.10
N ILE A 143 -5.33 14.69 17.93
CA ILE A 143 -6.33 14.75 19.01
C ILE A 143 -6.67 13.34 19.48
N VAL A 144 -7.00 12.42 18.58
CA VAL A 144 -7.34 11.04 18.94
C VAL A 144 -6.16 10.34 19.62
N TYR A 145 -4.93 10.59 19.15
CA TYR A 145 -3.70 10.04 19.75
C TYR A 145 -3.49 10.51 21.19
N VAL A 146 -3.67 11.80 21.46
CA VAL A 146 -3.53 12.35 22.82
C VAL A 146 -4.66 11.86 23.72
N SER A 147 -5.91 11.91 23.24
CA SER A 147 -7.10 11.65 24.05
C SER A 147 -7.32 10.19 24.42
N ILE A 148 -7.28 9.25 23.46
CA ILE A 148 -7.76 7.88 23.68
C ILE A 148 -6.79 6.77 23.27
N TYR A 149 -5.73 7.09 22.53
CA TYR A 149 -4.79 6.07 22.05
C TYR A 149 -3.86 5.58 23.17
N ASP A 150 -3.64 4.27 23.23
CA ASP A 150 -2.71 3.66 24.17
C ASP A 150 -1.26 4.02 23.80
N LYS A 151 -0.55 4.55 24.79
CA LYS A 151 0.81 5.06 24.67
C LYS A 151 1.81 4.25 25.52
N SER A 152 1.38 3.14 26.10
CA SER A 152 2.17 2.31 27.03
C SER A 152 3.32 1.54 26.35
N HIS A 153 3.16 1.21 25.07
CA HIS A 153 4.14 0.51 24.26
C HIS A 153 4.05 0.97 22.80
N TYR A 154 5.09 0.69 22.01
CA TYR A 154 5.11 1.03 20.59
C TYR A 154 4.26 0.03 19.79
N HIS A 155 3.17 0.52 19.20
CA HIS A 155 2.28 -0.28 18.33
C HIS A 155 1.66 0.50 17.17
N ILE A 156 1.94 1.80 17.06
CA ILE A 156 1.34 2.70 16.06
C ILE A 156 1.57 2.31 14.58
N ASP A 157 2.59 1.50 14.32
CA ASP A 157 2.92 0.97 12.98
C ASP A 157 2.13 -0.30 12.62
N SER A 158 1.36 -0.85 13.56
CA SER A 158 0.57 -2.05 13.33
C SER A 158 -0.59 -1.78 12.38
N VAL A 159 -0.68 -2.55 11.30
CA VAL A 159 -1.78 -2.49 10.33
C VAL A 159 -3.13 -2.95 10.90
N TYR A 160 -3.12 -3.54 12.10
CA TYR A 160 -4.30 -3.97 12.84
C TYR A 160 -4.88 -2.84 13.70
N GLU A 161 -4.11 -1.78 13.96
CA GLU A 161 -4.54 -0.64 14.76
C GLU A 161 -5.35 0.36 13.94
N PRO A 162 -6.39 0.99 14.50
CA PRO A 162 -7.22 1.96 13.78
C PRO A 162 -6.42 3.21 13.37
N MET A 163 -5.35 3.56 14.11
CA MET A 163 -4.51 4.73 13.82
C MET A 163 -3.86 4.69 12.43
N VAL A 164 -3.55 3.50 11.92
CA VAL A 164 -2.87 3.34 10.63
C VAL A 164 -3.71 3.88 9.46
N ARG A 165 -5.04 3.96 9.61
CA ARG A 165 -5.93 4.46 8.55
C ARG A 165 -5.81 5.96 8.34
N PHE A 166 -5.46 6.73 9.37
CA PHE A 166 -5.13 8.16 9.21
C PHE A 166 -3.90 8.30 8.33
N LEU A 167 -2.83 7.57 8.66
CA LEU A 167 -1.59 7.54 7.88
C LEU A 167 -1.83 7.11 6.42
N PHE A 168 -2.65 6.08 6.19
CA PHE A 168 -3.02 5.65 4.84
C PHE A 168 -3.80 6.72 4.08
N PHE A 169 -4.74 7.40 4.72
CA PHE A 169 -5.52 8.47 4.10
C PHE A 169 -4.64 9.68 3.75
N GLU A 170 -3.76 10.08 4.66
CA GLU A 170 -2.75 11.12 4.46
C GLU A 170 -1.84 10.80 3.28
N ALA A 171 -1.41 9.55 3.16
CA ALA A 171 -0.64 9.10 2.01
C ALA A 171 -1.43 9.25 0.70
N MET A 172 -2.71 8.87 0.66
CA MET A 172 -3.58 9.10 -0.50
C MET A 172 -3.68 10.59 -0.87
N LEU A 173 -3.82 11.48 0.12
CA LEU A 173 -3.90 12.92 -0.10
C LEU A 173 -2.60 13.50 -0.67
N ILE A 174 -1.44 13.05 -0.19
CA ILE A 174 -0.14 13.42 -0.77
C ILE A 174 -0.08 13.00 -2.25
N GLY A 175 -0.48 11.77 -2.57
CA GLY A 175 -0.59 11.30 -3.95
C GLY A 175 -1.51 12.16 -4.81
N ALA A 176 -2.67 12.54 -4.27
CA ALA A 176 -3.62 13.44 -4.91
C ALA A 176 -2.99 14.80 -5.23
N LYS A 177 -2.25 15.37 -4.27
CA LYS A 177 -1.55 16.65 -4.42
C LYS A 177 -0.49 16.60 -5.53
N PHE A 178 0.26 15.52 -5.62
CA PHE A 178 1.20 15.32 -6.73
C PHE A 178 0.51 15.20 -8.09
N ASN A 179 -0.73 14.70 -8.15
CA ASN A 179 -1.50 14.70 -9.41
C ASN A 179 -1.99 16.09 -9.77
N GLU A 180 -2.58 16.80 -8.80
CA GLU A 180 -3.03 18.20 -8.94
C GLU A 180 -1.90 19.10 -9.45
N SER A 181 -0.73 18.97 -8.85
CA SER A 181 0.45 19.82 -9.11
C SER A 181 1.46 19.15 -10.05
N LYS A 182 1.06 18.14 -10.84
CA LYS A 182 2.00 17.28 -11.59
C LYS A 182 2.97 18.05 -12.48
N TYR A 183 2.53 19.14 -13.11
CA TYR A 183 3.35 19.93 -14.03
C TYR A 183 4.49 20.68 -13.33
N LEU A 184 4.40 20.89 -12.02
CA LEU A 184 5.47 21.49 -11.22
C LEU A 184 6.62 20.51 -10.97
N TYR A 185 6.35 19.20 -11.00
CA TYR A 185 7.32 18.18 -10.54
C TYR A 185 7.79 17.23 -11.65
N LEU A 186 6.99 17.01 -12.68
CA LEU A 186 7.26 16.06 -13.75
C LEU A 186 8.57 16.40 -14.47
N ASN A 187 9.55 15.49 -14.43
CA ASN A 187 10.90 15.69 -14.98
C ASN A 187 11.65 16.93 -14.47
N LYS A 188 11.13 17.62 -13.45
CA LYS A 188 11.80 18.75 -12.82
C LYS A 188 12.73 18.20 -11.75
N LYS A 189 14.03 18.43 -11.95
CA LYS A 189 15.11 17.97 -11.07
C LYS A 189 14.77 18.32 -9.61
N GLU A 190 14.98 17.35 -8.73
CA GLU A 190 14.88 17.57 -7.29
C GLU A 190 16.29 17.74 -6.73
N ASP A 191 16.62 18.97 -6.33
CA ASP A 191 17.93 19.26 -5.75
C ASP A 191 18.10 18.53 -4.43
N LYS A 192 19.23 17.83 -4.30
CA LYS A 192 19.57 16.98 -3.15
C LYS A 192 18.49 15.91 -2.86
N GLY A 193 17.71 15.48 -3.85
CA GLY A 193 16.59 14.56 -3.67
C GLY A 193 16.93 13.25 -2.93
N LEU A 194 18.09 12.66 -3.19
CA LEU A 194 18.54 11.46 -2.46
C LEU A 194 18.82 11.73 -0.98
N LEU A 195 19.44 12.87 -0.64
CA LEU A 195 19.67 13.25 0.77
C LEU A 195 18.34 13.46 1.50
N LYS A 196 17.35 14.08 0.83
CA LYS A 196 16.00 14.28 1.36
C LYS A 196 15.22 12.97 1.56
N ILE A 197 15.65 11.86 0.96
CA ILE A 197 15.12 10.52 1.23
C ILE A 197 15.93 9.83 2.33
N ILE A 198 17.26 9.84 2.23
CA ILE A 198 18.16 9.12 3.15
C ILE A 198 17.99 9.61 4.59
N VAL A 199 17.92 10.93 4.82
CA VAL A 199 17.79 11.49 6.16
C VAL A 199 16.51 11.02 6.87
N PRO A 200 15.29 11.25 6.34
CA PRO A 200 14.08 10.76 7.00
C PRO A 200 13.98 9.23 7.00
N PHE A 201 14.63 8.52 6.06
CA PHE A 201 14.74 7.06 6.10
C PHE A 201 15.50 6.58 7.35
N ILE A 202 16.68 7.16 7.60
CA ILE A 202 17.48 6.84 8.79
C ILE A 202 16.70 7.20 10.05
N ILE A 203 16.08 8.39 10.11
CA ILE A 203 15.32 8.84 11.27
C ILE A 203 14.10 7.92 11.50
N TYR A 204 13.40 7.48 10.46
CA TYR A 204 12.26 6.56 10.58
C TYR A 204 12.67 5.25 11.24
N PHE A 205 13.72 4.59 10.72
CA PHE A 205 14.17 3.31 11.29
C PHE A 205 14.80 3.47 12.67
N ALA A 206 15.59 4.52 12.89
CA ALA A 206 16.19 4.80 14.20
C ALA A 206 15.09 5.07 15.26
N SER A 207 14.12 5.93 14.95
CA SER A 207 13.02 6.24 15.87
C SER A 207 12.17 5.01 16.17
N LYS A 208 11.89 4.16 15.17
CA LYS A 208 11.19 2.88 15.37
C LYS A 208 11.93 1.98 16.38
N LEU A 209 13.23 1.75 16.17
CA LEU A 209 14.05 0.93 17.06
C LEU A 209 14.10 1.49 18.49
N VAL A 210 14.23 2.81 18.61
CA VAL A 210 14.31 3.51 19.89
C VAL A 210 12.97 3.43 20.64
N PHE A 211 11.85 3.77 19.98
CA PHE A 211 10.52 3.71 20.59
C PHE A 211 10.07 2.28 20.93
N SER A 212 10.46 1.28 20.14
CA SER A 212 10.16 -0.12 20.45
C SER A 212 10.97 -0.67 21.63
N LYS A 213 12.16 -0.11 21.88
CA LYS A 213 13.07 -0.60 22.94
C LYS A 213 12.80 0.02 24.30
N TYR A 214 12.41 1.30 24.34
CA TYR A 214 12.30 2.06 25.58
C TYR A 214 10.85 2.51 25.82
N GLN A 215 10.18 1.91 26.80
CA GLN A 215 8.77 2.22 27.12
C GLN A 215 8.54 3.69 27.48
N ASN A 216 9.47 4.32 28.22
CA ASN A 216 9.35 5.71 28.69
C ASN A 216 9.22 6.74 27.56
N ILE A 217 9.67 6.42 26.35
CA ILE A 217 9.61 7.29 25.18
C ILE A 217 8.60 6.80 24.13
N SER A 218 7.94 5.66 24.37
CA SER A 218 6.91 5.14 23.47
C SER A 218 5.69 6.07 23.35
N MET A 219 5.50 6.98 24.31
CA MET A 219 4.53 8.09 24.24
C MET A 219 4.75 9.04 23.04
N TYR A 220 5.92 9.02 22.42
CA TYR A 220 6.26 9.82 21.23
C TYR A 220 6.14 9.05 19.91
N GLN A 221 5.58 7.83 19.93
CA GLN A 221 5.50 6.97 18.74
C GLN A 221 4.79 7.62 17.54
N ILE A 222 3.87 8.57 17.74
CA ILE A 222 3.24 9.33 16.64
C ILE A 222 4.24 10.07 15.74
N LEU A 223 5.38 10.50 16.28
CA LEU A 223 6.42 11.14 15.48
C LEU A 223 6.93 10.23 14.36
N ASN A 224 6.96 8.91 14.61
CA ASN A 224 7.39 7.93 13.62
C ASN A 224 6.48 7.94 12.37
N GLN A 225 5.17 8.10 12.55
CA GLN A 225 4.21 8.24 11.44
C GLN A 225 4.40 9.55 10.66
N TYR A 226 4.72 10.66 11.33
CA TYR A 226 5.01 11.92 10.63
C TYR A 226 6.33 11.85 9.84
N ILE A 227 7.35 11.20 10.40
CA ILE A 227 8.62 10.99 9.71
C ILE A 227 8.42 10.11 8.46
N ILE A 228 7.62 9.03 8.55
CA ILE A 228 7.39 8.15 7.39
C ILE A 228 6.56 8.85 6.29
N LEU A 229 5.66 9.78 6.63
CA LEU A 229 4.98 10.64 5.65
C LEU A 229 5.94 11.57 4.91
N ILE A 230 6.87 12.19 5.64
CA ILE A 230 7.92 13.05 5.05
C ILE A 230 8.80 12.22 4.10
N LEU A 231 9.23 11.03 4.55
CA LEU A 231 9.98 10.09 3.72
C LEU A 231 9.22 9.75 2.43
N MET A 232 7.94 9.37 2.56
CA MET A 232 7.10 9.01 1.43
C MET A 232 6.91 10.18 0.45
N PHE A 233 6.69 11.40 0.94
CA PHE A 233 6.63 12.60 0.11
C PHE A 233 7.88 12.76 -0.75
N TYR A 234 9.08 12.62 -0.16
CA TYR A 234 10.33 12.75 -0.91
C TYR A 234 10.60 11.59 -1.86
N ILE A 235 10.21 10.35 -1.51
CA ILE A 235 10.24 9.23 -2.45
C ILE A 235 9.35 9.54 -3.66
N PHE A 236 8.10 9.95 -3.43
CA PHE A 236 7.17 10.26 -4.51
C PHE A 236 7.70 11.41 -5.39
N ARG A 237 8.18 12.49 -4.76
CA ARG A 237 8.80 13.66 -5.43
C ARG A 237 10.00 13.28 -6.29
N TYR A 238 10.84 12.37 -5.80
CA TYR A 238 12.00 11.89 -6.53
C TYR A 238 11.59 11.07 -7.75
N PHE A 239 10.68 10.10 -7.59
CA PHE A 239 10.25 9.25 -8.71
C PHE A 239 9.54 10.03 -9.82
N ILE A 240 8.67 11.01 -9.50
CA ILE A 240 8.02 11.84 -10.53
C ILE A 240 9.03 12.71 -11.32
N SER A 241 10.19 13.04 -10.71
CA SER A 241 11.28 13.76 -11.40
C SER A 241 12.06 12.88 -12.39
N LEU A 242 11.90 11.56 -12.31
CA LEU A 242 12.66 10.58 -13.10
C LEU A 242 11.85 10.03 -14.28
N GLU A 243 10.66 10.55 -14.59
CA GLU A 243 9.77 9.97 -15.59
C GLU A 243 10.47 9.68 -16.93
N ASP A 244 11.22 10.63 -17.49
CA ASP A 244 11.92 10.44 -18.77
C ASP A 244 13.12 9.49 -18.67
N LYS A 245 13.82 9.47 -17.53
CA LYS A 245 14.89 8.51 -17.28
C LYS A 245 14.34 7.09 -17.16
N ILE A 246 13.18 6.92 -16.53
CA ILE A 246 12.51 5.62 -16.41
C ILE A 246 12.04 5.13 -17.79
N LYS A 247 11.55 6.02 -18.66
CA LYS A 247 11.21 5.66 -20.06
C LYS A 247 12.40 5.15 -20.86
N GLN A 248 13.61 5.58 -20.53
CA GLN A 248 14.85 5.15 -21.19
C GLN A 248 15.40 3.82 -20.66
N LEU A 249 14.77 3.21 -19.64
CA LEU A 249 15.20 1.91 -19.14
C LEU A 249 15.11 0.84 -20.25
N PRO A 250 16.01 -0.16 -20.23
CA PRO A 250 15.92 -1.30 -21.13
C PRO A 250 14.54 -1.96 -21.07
N LYS A 251 13.99 -2.30 -22.24
CA LYS A 251 12.60 -2.80 -22.38
C LYS A 251 12.30 -3.99 -21.47
N TYR A 252 13.26 -4.89 -21.26
CA TYR A 252 13.08 -6.06 -20.39
C TYR A 252 12.95 -5.68 -18.91
N ILE A 253 13.75 -4.73 -18.43
CA ILE A 253 13.68 -4.21 -17.05
C ILE A 253 12.32 -3.56 -16.82
N TYR A 254 11.90 -2.68 -17.74
CA TYR A 254 10.61 -2.01 -17.58
C TYR A 254 9.43 -2.99 -17.68
N LYS A 255 9.49 -4.00 -18.57
CA LYS A 255 8.49 -5.06 -18.63
C LYS A 255 8.36 -5.79 -17.30
N PHE A 256 9.48 -6.08 -16.63
CA PHE A 256 9.47 -6.71 -15.30
C PHE A 256 8.87 -5.79 -14.23
N ILE A 257 9.26 -4.52 -14.17
CA ILE A 257 8.66 -3.52 -13.26
C ILE A 257 7.15 -3.42 -13.50
N LYS A 258 6.75 -3.36 -14.76
CA LYS A 258 5.34 -3.28 -15.14
C LYS A 258 4.59 -4.53 -14.72
N LEU A 259 5.16 -5.72 -14.91
CA LEU A 259 4.58 -6.98 -14.44
C LEU A 259 4.30 -6.90 -12.93
N LEU A 260 5.30 -6.55 -12.11
CA LEU A 260 5.14 -6.40 -10.66
C LEU A 260 4.07 -5.37 -10.28
N SER A 261 4.01 -4.24 -10.99
CA SER A 261 2.97 -3.21 -10.83
C SER A 261 1.57 -3.73 -11.17
N ASP A 262 1.45 -4.55 -12.21
CA ASP A 262 0.16 -5.06 -12.69
C ASP A 262 -0.41 -6.14 -11.77
N ILE A 263 0.45 -6.95 -11.13
CA ILE A 263 0.08 -8.06 -10.23
C ILE A 263 0.27 -7.75 -8.73
N THR A 264 0.48 -6.49 -8.35
CA THR A 264 0.78 -6.09 -6.95
C THR A 264 -0.26 -6.58 -5.95
N LEU A 265 -1.56 -6.50 -6.29
CA LEU A 265 -2.63 -6.95 -5.39
C LEU A 265 -2.57 -8.46 -5.22
N GLU A 266 -2.36 -9.19 -6.32
CA GLU A 266 -2.27 -10.63 -6.31
C GLU A 266 -1.07 -11.11 -5.49
N ILE A 267 0.10 -10.45 -5.60
CA ILE A 267 1.27 -10.71 -4.74
C ILE A 267 0.89 -10.60 -3.25
N TYR A 268 0.23 -9.48 -2.88
CA TYR A 268 -0.20 -9.24 -1.51
C TYR A 268 -1.14 -10.33 -0.97
N LEU A 269 -2.07 -10.80 -1.81
CA LEU A 269 -3.05 -11.82 -1.40
C LEU A 269 -2.40 -13.21 -1.24
N VAL A 270 -1.47 -13.57 -2.12
CA VAL A 270 -0.90 -14.93 -2.15
C VAL A 270 0.26 -15.14 -1.15
N GLN A 271 0.96 -14.08 -0.77
CA GLN A 271 2.25 -14.21 -0.07
C GLN A 271 2.18 -14.92 1.29
N SER A 272 1.21 -14.61 2.15
CA SER A 272 1.27 -15.02 3.56
C SER A 272 1.18 -16.53 3.75
N VAL A 273 0.30 -17.20 2.99
CA VAL A 273 0.17 -18.66 3.05
C VAL A 273 1.39 -19.33 2.44
N ILE A 274 1.88 -18.83 1.30
CA ILE A 274 3.06 -19.39 0.64
C ILE A 274 4.29 -19.31 1.56
N ILE A 275 4.54 -18.15 2.18
CA ILE A 275 5.68 -17.97 3.09
C ILE A 275 5.63 -19.00 4.22
N ALA A 276 4.49 -19.15 4.89
CA ALA A 276 4.33 -20.09 6.00
C ALA A 276 4.57 -21.57 5.61
N GLN A 277 4.39 -21.94 4.34
CA GLN A 277 4.64 -23.32 3.89
C GLN A 277 6.12 -23.61 3.61
N PHE A 278 6.91 -22.61 3.26
CA PHE A 278 8.28 -22.80 2.75
C PHE A 278 9.34 -22.05 3.57
N GLU A 279 8.97 -21.36 4.66
CA GLU A 279 9.94 -20.64 5.51
C GLU A 279 10.97 -21.56 6.18
N ASN A 280 10.65 -22.84 6.36
CA ASN A 280 11.53 -23.83 7.02
C ASN A 280 12.73 -24.30 6.19
N TYR A 281 12.80 -23.98 4.88
CA TYR A 281 13.98 -24.31 4.08
C TYR A 281 15.15 -23.38 4.41
N ALA A 282 16.39 -23.81 4.14
CA ALA A 282 17.57 -23.00 4.39
C ALA A 282 17.69 -21.82 3.40
N PHE A 283 18.19 -20.68 3.89
CA PHE A 283 18.56 -19.54 3.05
C PHE A 283 19.82 -19.86 2.22
N PRO A 284 19.90 -19.47 0.92
CA PRO A 284 18.96 -18.63 0.15
C PRO A 284 17.89 -19.42 -0.63
N ILE A 285 17.82 -20.75 -0.47
CA ILE A 285 16.91 -21.60 -1.24
C ILE A 285 15.45 -21.25 -0.91
N ASN A 286 15.12 -21.10 0.37
CA ASN A 286 13.78 -20.68 0.81
C ASN A 286 13.33 -19.39 0.14
N PHE A 287 14.18 -18.36 0.09
CA PHE A 287 13.90 -17.07 -0.53
C PHE A 287 13.61 -17.23 -2.03
N ILE A 288 14.48 -17.93 -2.77
CA ILE A 288 14.29 -18.13 -4.22
C ILE A 288 12.99 -18.89 -4.50
N VAL A 289 12.73 -19.96 -3.75
CA VAL A 289 11.52 -20.79 -3.90
C VAL A 289 10.27 -19.99 -3.56
N ILE A 290 10.22 -19.36 -2.39
CA ILE A 290 9.09 -18.55 -1.92
C ILE A 290 8.80 -17.42 -2.91
N THR A 291 9.80 -16.60 -3.27
CA THR A 291 9.59 -15.48 -4.19
C THR A 291 9.11 -15.96 -5.57
N SER A 292 9.67 -17.06 -6.09
CA SER A 292 9.24 -17.63 -7.38
C SER A 292 7.79 -18.13 -7.34
N ILE A 293 7.39 -18.83 -6.28
CA ILE A 293 6.02 -19.34 -6.11
C ILE A 293 5.04 -18.18 -5.91
N ILE A 294 5.41 -17.12 -5.17
CA ILE A 294 4.59 -15.92 -5.00
C ILE A 294 4.33 -15.26 -6.36
N LEU A 295 5.39 -15.00 -7.14
CA LEU A 295 5.25 -14.34 -8.44
C LEU A 295 4.45 -15.20 -9.42
N GLY A 296 4.70 -16.52 -9.47
CA GLY A 296 3.96 -17.46 -10.30
C GLY A 296 2.47 -17.53 -9.93
N SER A 297 2.16 -17.69 -8.64
CA SER A 297 0.79 -17.75 -8.13
C SER A 297 0.03 -16.44 -8.36
N ALA A 298 0.68 -15.30 -8.10
CA ALA A 298 0.10 -13.99 -8.35
C ALA A 298 -0.23 -13.78 -9.84
N TYR A 299 0.68 -14.19 -10.72
CA TYR A 299 0.48 -14.11 -12.16
C TYR A 299 -0.66 -15.02 -12.65
N LEU A 300 -0.78 -16.24 -12.10
CA LEU A 300 -1.90 -17.14 -12.40
C LEU A 300 -3.24 -16.53 -12.00
N VAL A 301 -3.35 -15.99 -10.78
CA VAL A 301 -4.57 -15.29 -10.31
C VAL A 301 -4.90 -14.12 -11.24
N TYR A 302 -3.89 -13.34 -11.64
CA TYR A 302 -4.05 -12.23 -12.58
C TYR A 302 -4.63 -12.67 -13.94
N ILE A 303 -4.12 -13.77 -14.50
CA ILE A 303 -4.64 -14.35 -15.76
C ILE A 303 -6.08 -14.81 -15.59
N ILE A 304 -6.38 -15.57 -14.54
CA ILE A 304 -7.74 -16.12 -14.29
C ILE A 304 -8.75 -14.98 -14.16
N LYS A 305 -8.43 -13.96 -13.36
CA LYS A 305 -9.24 -12.75 -13.21
C LYS A 305 -9.53 -12.10 -14.56
N ASN A 306 -8.50 -11.85 -15.37
CA ASN A 306 -8.68 -11.15 -16.64
C ASN A 306 -9.51 -11.97 -17.64
N LYS A 307 -9.33 -13.30 -17.68
CA LYS A 307 -10.19 -14.17 -18.50
C LYS A 307 -11.65 -14.11 -18.04
N PHE A 308 -11.90 -14.14 -16.74
CA PHE A 308 -13.26 -14.02 -16.19
C PHE A 308 -13.93 -12.71 -16.58
N PHE A 309 -13.19 -11.58 -16.54
CA PHE A 309 -13.71 -10.29 -17.02
C PHE A 309 -14.05 -10.29 -18.51
N ASN A 310 -13.17 -10.81 -19.35
CA ASN A 310 -13.43 -10.85 -20.79
C ASN A 310 -14.67 -11.68 -21.13
N ILE A 311 -14.95 -12.77 -20.40
CA ILE A 311 -16.15 -13.58 -20.60
C ILE A 311 -17.42 -12.80 -20.23
N ILE A 312 -17.40 -12.08 -19.09
CA ILE A 312 -18.56 -11.28 -18.66
C ILE A 312 -18.83 -10.13 -19.62
N ASP A 313 -17.78 -9.46 -20.11
CA ASP A 313 -17.91 -8.36 -21.06
C ASP A 313 -18.41 -8.83 -22.46
N HIS A 314 -18.30 -10.11 -22.79
CA HIS A 314 -18.86 -10.71 -24.01
C HIS A 314 -20.30 -11.22 -23.85
N LEU A 315 -20.82 -11.32 -22.62
CA LEU A 315 -22.19 -11.75 -22.32
C LEU A 315 -23.18 -10.56 -22.19
N HIS A 316 -22.69 -9.33 -22.36
CA HIS A 316 -23.45 -8.08 -22.29
C HIS A 316 -23.31 -7.27 -23.58
#